data_AF-A0A2E9A141-F1
#
_entry.id   AF-A0A2E9A141-F1
#
_cell.length_a   1.000
_cell.length_b   1.000
_cell.length_c   1.000
_cell.angle_alpha   90.00
_cell.angle_beta   90.00
_cell.angle_gamma   90.00
#
_symmetry.space_group_name_H-M   'P 1'
#
loop_
_entity.id
_entity.type
_entity.pdbx_description
1 polymer ?
#
loop_
_entity_poly.entity_id
_entity_poly.type
_entity_poly.pdbx_seq_one_letter_code
_entity_poly.pdbx_strand_id
1 'polypeptide(L)'
;MIETAGGLVPFLCHVFLILFGGFFGLNFAFNKNFAQKNFGFDNIQAAYMGRPLGFLMTGCVLMAIFALFQIAGITSANEIFGAIFIFTVLAFVYNISLVMKILPTHDGKDHHIKNAIRPLIPMVVILIRYFTL
;
A
#
# COMPACT_ATOMS: atom_id res chain seq x y z
N MET A 1 -2.91 18.59 15.73
CA MET A 1 -2.38 17.42 14.99
C MET A 1 -2.98 16.12 15.47
N ILE A 2 -2.79 15.69 16.72
CA ILE A 2 -3.38 14.44 17.23
C ILE A 2 -4.91 14.54 17.33
N GLU A 3 -5.43 15.59 17.97
CA GLU A 3 -6.89 15.80 18.08
C GLU A 3 -7.56 16.00 16.72
N THR A 4 -6.90 16.76 15.83
CA THR A 4 -7.37 16.97 14.45
C THR A 4 -7.36 15.70 13.60
N ALA A 5 -6.62 14.66 14.00
CA ALA A 5 -6.61 13.37 13.33
C ALA A 5 -7.67 12.39 13.87
N GLY A 6 -8.44 12.76 14.90
CA GLY A 6 -9.40 11.88 15.59
C GLY A 6 -8.85 11.24 16.88
N GLY A 7 -7.69 11.67 17.36
CA GLY A 7 -7.05 11.15 18.56
C GLY A 7 -5.76 10.38 18.30
N LEU A 8 -5.19 9.78 19.35
CA LEU A 8 -3.87 9.16 19.30
C LEU A 8 -3.81 7.95 18.36
N VAL A 9 -4.81 7.08 18.41
CA VAL A 9 -4.83 5.85 17.59
C VAL A 9 -4.96 6.17 16.09
N PRO A 10 -5.92 6.99 15.63
CA PRO A 10 -5.97 7.43 14.24
C PRO A 10 -4.70 8.13 13.76
N PHE A 11 -4.09 8.97 14.61
CA PHE A 11 -2.82 9.63 14.30
C PHE A 11 -1.69 8.63 14.05
N LEU A 12 -1.51 7.65 14.93
CA LEU A 12 -0.50 6.60 14.77
C LEU A 12 -0.73 5.75 13.51
N CYS A 13 -2.00 5.41 13.22
CA CYS A 13 -2.36 4.69 12.00
C CYS A 13 -2.02 5.50 10.74
N HIS A 14 -2.29 6.81 10.77
CA HIS A 14 -1.97 7.72 9.67
C HIS A 14 -0.46 7.79 9.43
N VAL A 15 0.34 7.95 10.48
CA VAL A 15 1.81 7.96 10.40
C VAL A 15 2.34 6.63 9.88
N PHE A 16 1.80 5.50 10.37
CA PHE A 16 2.17 4.19 9.86
C PHE A 16 1.92 4.06 8.36
N LEU A 17 0.75 4.48 7.87
CA LEU A 17 0.40 4.39 6.45
C LEU A 17 1.31 5.26 5.57
N ILE A 18 1.75 6.43 6.08
CA ILE A 18 2.76 7.27 5.41
C ILE A 18 4.10 6.53 5.31
N LEU A 19 4.59 5.96 6.41
CA LEU A 19 5.88 5.26 6.42
C LEU A 19 5.85 3.99 5.57
N PHE A 20 4.79 3.20 5.69
CA PHE A 20 4.59 1.99 4.91
C PHE A 20 4.45 2.30 3.42
N GLY A 21 3.55 3.21 3.06
CA GLY A 21 3.35 3.63 1.68
C GLY A 21 4.58 4.30 1.09
N GLY A 22 5.32 5.09 1.87
CA GLY A 22 6.54 5.77 1.46
C GLY A 22 7.66 4.79 1.18
N PHE A 23 7.87 3.81 2.07
CA PHE A 23 8.86 2.75 1.86
C PHE A 23 8.58 1.99 0.56
N PHE A 24 7.37 1.47 0.37
CA PHE A 24 7.07 0.70 -0.84
C PHE A 24 7.01 1.59 -2.09
N GLY A 25 6.44 2.79 -2.01
CA GLY A 25 6.32 3.73 -3.13
C GLY A 25 7.67 4.13 -3.69
N LEU A 26 8.59 4.57 -2.83
CA LEU A 26 9.95 4.94 -3.22
C LEU A 26 10.75 3.74 -3.75
N ASN A 27 10.59 2.56 -3.14
CA ASN A 27 11.24 1.36 -3.63
C ASN A 27 10.73 0.94 -5.01
N PHE A 28 9.41 0.94 -5.24
CA PHE A 28 8.85 0.62 -6.55
C PHE A 28 9.22 1.66 -7.62
N ALA A 29 9.29 2.94 -7.25
CA ALA A 29 9.64 4.02 -8.19
C ALA A 29 11.12 4.00 -8.57
N PHE A 30 12.02 3.84 -7.59
CA PHE A 30 13.45 4.12 -7.76
C PHE A 30 14.36 2.90 -7.59
N ASN A 31 13.96 1.86 -6.86
CA ASN A 31 14.80 0.68 -6.63
C ASN A 31 14.54 -0.40 -7.69
N LYS A 32 15.42 -0.44 -8.70
CA LYS A 32 15.36 -1.38 -9.83
C LYS A 32 15.33 -2.86 -9.42
N ASN A 33 15.89 -3.19 -8.25
CA ASN A 33 16.00 -4.57 -7.78
C ASN A 33 14.85 -4.97 -6.84
N PHE A 34 14.00 -4.03 -6.43
CA PHE A 34 12.99 -4.28 -5.41
C PHE A 34 11.95 -5.29 -5.87
N ALA A 35 11.39 -5.09 -7.07
CA ALA A 35 10.36 -5.98 -7.59
C ALA A 35 10.92 -7.39 -7.88
N GLN A 36 12.11 -7.47 -8.48
CA GLN A 36 12.80 -8.73 -8.74
C GLN A 36 13.07 -9.52 -7.46
N LYS A 37 13.71 -8.90 -6.46
CA LYS A 37 14.11 -9.60 -5.22
C LYS A 37 12.93 -10.00 -4.33
N ASN A 38 11.84 -9.23 -4.33
CA ASN A 38 10.75 -9.43 -3.38
C ASN A 38 9.50 -10.10 -3.97
N PHE A 39 9.38 -10.11 -5.30
CA PHE A 39 8.22 -10.63 -6.02
C PHE A 39 8.57 -11.60 -7.16
N GLY A 40 9.84 -11.90 -7.39
CA GLY A 40 10.26 -12.99 -8.29
C GLY A 40 10.23 -12.66 -9.78
N PHE A 41 10.19 -11.38 -10.15
CA PHE A 41 10.23 -10.98 -11.57
C PHE A 41 11.62 -11.25 -12.15
N ASP A 42 11.74 -12.31 -12.95
CA ASP A 42 13.01 -12.71 -13.60
C ASP A 42 13.50 -11.69 -14.66
N ASN A 43 12.60 -10.89 -15.23
CA ASN A 43 12.92 -9.85 -16.20
C ASN A 43 12.88 -8.46 -15.56
N ILE A 44 13.97 -7.69 -15.72
CA ILE A 44 14.03 -6.31 -15.26
C ILE A 44 12.90 -5.46 -15.85
N GLN A 45 12.49 -5.68 -17.11
CA GLN A 45 11.37 -4.98 -17.74
C GLN A 45 10.03 -5.23 -17.01
N ALA A 46 9.81 -6.45 -16.51
CA ALA A 46 8.64 -6.76 -15.69
C ALA A 46 8.72 -6.05 -14.33
N ALA A 47 9.93 -5.90 -13.76
CA ALA A 47 10.15 -5.07 -12.58
C ALA A 47 9.90 -3.56 -12.85
N TYR A 48 10.24 -3.05 -14.05
CA TYR A 48 9.96 -1.66 -14.46
C TYR A 48 8.45 -1.37 -14.57
N MET A 49 7.61 -2.38 -14.81
CA MET A 49 6.14 -2.21 -14.77
C MET A 49 5.61 -1.85 -13.37
N GLY A 50 6.40 -2.06 -12.31
CA GLY A 50 6.07 -1.62 -10.95
C GLY A 50 6.28 -0.12 -10.71
N ARG A 51 6.97 0.60 -11.60
CA ARG A 51 7.27 2.03 -11.39
C ARG A 51 6.06 2.96 -11.41
N PRO A 52 5.10 2.83 -12.36
CA PRO A 52 3.87 3.61 -12.31
C PRO A 52 3.13 3.42 -10.98
N LEU A 53 3.08 2.18 -10.46
CA LEU A 53 2.51 1.90 -9.15
C LEU A 53 3.29 2.62 -8.04
N GLY A 54 4.63 2.61 -8.10
CA GLY A 54 5.48 3.35 -7.16
C GLY A 54 5.20 4.85 -7.14
N PHE A 55 5.05 5.48 -8.31
CA PHE A 55 4.71 6.90 -8.42
C PHE A 55 3.29 7.20 -7.90
N LEU A 56 2.31 6.37 -8.26
CA LEU A 56 0.94 6.50 -7.76
C LEU A 56 0.90 6.42 -6.23
N MET A 57 1.58 5.43 -5.66
CA MET A 57 1.62 5.22 -4.22
C MET A 57 2.35 6.35 -3.50
N THR A 58 3.43 6.87 -4.10
CA THR A 58 4.13 8.06 -3.59
C THR A 58 3.22 9.29 -3.61
N GLY A 59 2.42 9.47 -4.66
CA GLY A 59 1.40 10.53 -4.74
C GLY A 59 0.36 10.42 -3.62
N CYS A 60 -0.17 9.21 -3.36
CA CYS A 60 -1.09 8.98 -2.25
C CYS A 60 -0.46 9.30 -0.89
N VAL A 61 0.83 8.98 -0.69
CA VAL A 61 1.56 9.32 0.54
C VAL A 61 1.74 10.83 0.70
N LEU A 62 2.08 11.55 -0.37
CA LEU A 62 2.19 13.01 -0.32
C LEU A 62 0.85 13.65 0.07
N MET A 63 -0.26 13.16 -0.48
CA MET A 63 -1.58 13.64 -0.10
C MET A 63 -1.94 13.31 1.35
N ALA A 64 -1.56 12.14 1.85
CA ALA A 64 -1.70 11.80 3.26
C ALA A 64 -0.84 12.70 4.17
N ILE A 65 0.38 13.06 3.76
CA ILE A 65 1.24 14.02 4.46
C ILE A 65 0.56 15.40 4.49
N PHE A 66 0.02 15.86 3.36
CA PHE A 66 -0.62 17.18 3.29
C PHE A 66 -1.82 17.26 4.23
N ALA A 67 -2.65 16.22 4.27
CA ALA A 67 -3.76 16.15 5.21
C ALA A 67 -3.30 16.11 6.68
N LEU A 68 -2.22 15.37 7.00
CA LEU A 68 -1.73 15.25 8.38
C LEU A 68 -1.23 16.58 8.95
N PHE A 69 -0.58 17.38 8.10
CA PHE A 69 -0.01 18.68 8.47
C PHE A 69 -0.90 19.86 8.06
N GLN A 70 -2.10 19.62 7.53
CA GLN A 70 -3.05 20.63 7.05
C GLN A 70 -2.43 21.60 6.02
N ILE A 71 -1.57 21.09 5.14
CA ILE A 71 -0.89 21.85 4.10
C ILE A 71 -1.85 22.07 2.92
N ALA A 72 -1.76 23.24 2.28
CA ALA A 72 -2.52 23.58 1.08
C ALA A 72 -4.05 23.49 1.26
N GLY A 73 -4.56 23.65 2.50
CA GLY A 73 -5.99 23.60 2.79
C GLY A 73 -6.59 22.19 2.81
N ILE A 74 -5.76 21.13 2.74
CA ILE A 74 -6.22 19.75 2.80
C ILE A 74 -6.46 19.35 4.26
N THR A 75 -7.71 19.05 4.61
CA THR A 75 -8.13 18.74 5.98
C THR A 75 -8.50 17.27 6.21
N SER A 76 -8.61 16.46 5.15
CA SER A 76 -8.98 15.04 5.21
C SER A 76 -8.09 14.20 4.30
N ALA A 77 -7.80 12.97 4.74
CA ALA A 77 -7.23 11.91 3.90
C ALA A 77 -8.15 10.67 3.81
N ASN A 78 -9.41 10.80 4.21
CA ASN A 78 -10.33 9.66 4.29
C ASN A 78 -10.60 9.03 2.92
N GLU A 79 -10.72 9.86 1.87
CA GLU A 79 -10.90 9.43 0.50
C GLU A 79 -9.68 8.65 -0.01
N ILE A 80 -8.48 9.10 0.35
CA ILE A 80 -7.21 8.44 -0.01
C ILE A 80 -7.13 7.08 0.69
N PHE A 81 -7.42 7.03 1.99
CA PHE A 81 -7.42 5.77 2.73
C PHE A 81 -8.52 4.82 2.29
N GLY A 82 -9.69 5.32 1.88
CA GLY A 82 -10.75 4.53 1.27
C GLY A 82 -10.32 3.91 -0.06
N ALA A 83 -9.65 4.69 -0.92
CA ALA A 83 -9.09 4.16 -2.17
C ALA A 83 -8.01 3.10 -1.89
N ILE A 84 -7.09 3.37 -0.96
CA ILE A 84 -6.05 2.40 -0.55
C ILE A 84 -6.69 1.12 0.00
N PHE A 85 -7.75 1.24 0.81
CA PHE A 85 -8.47 0.09 1.33
C PHE A 85 -8.99 -0.82 0.20
N ILE A 86 -9.66 -0.24 -0.81
CA ILE A 86 -10.14 -0.99 -1.98
C ILE A 86 -8.97 -1.70 -2.68
N PHE A 87 -7.86 -1.00 -2.91
CA PHE A 87 -6.66 -1.61 -3.52
C PHE A 87 -6.10 -2.76 -2.68
N THR A 88 -6.07 -2.64 -1.34
CA THR A 88 -5.58 -3.70 -0.46
C THR A 88 -6.48 -4.93 -0.46
N VAL A 89 -7.80 -4.75 -0.55
CA VAL A 89 -8.77 -5.84 -0.70
C VAL A 89 -8.59 -6.55 -2.03
N LEU A 90 -8.51 -5.81 -3.14
CA LEU A 90 -8.28 -6.39 -4.46
C LEU A 90 -6.95 -7.13 -4.55
N ALA A 91 -5.89 -6.55 -3.97
CA ALA A 91 -4.59 -7.18 -3.90
C ALA A 91 -4.63 -8.46 -3.05
N PHE A 92 -5.34 -8.47 -1.91
CA PHE A 92 -5.53 -9.68 -1.12
C PHE A 92 -6.22 -10.78 -1.91
N VAL A 93 -7.36 -10.47 -2.53
CA VAL A 93 -8.14 -11.42 -3.34
C VAL A 93 -7.30 -11.97 -4.49
N TYR A 94 -6.58 -11.12 -5.21
CA TYR A 94 -5.69 -11.54 -6.28
C TYR A 94 -4.61 -12.52 -5.78
N ASN A 95 -3.93 -12.18 -4.68
CA ASN A 95 -2.88 -13.05 -4.13
C ASN A 95 -3.44 -14.37 -3.61
N ILE A 96 -4.61 -14.38 -2.95
CA ILE A 96 -5.27 -15.61 -2.52
C ILE A 96 -5.67 -16.48 -3.71
N SER A 97 -6.21 -15.89 -4.78
CA SER A 97 -6.54 -16.62 -6.01
C SER A 97 -5.32 -17.29 -6.65
N LEU A 98 -4.14 -16.66 -6.57
CA LEU A 98 -2.88 -17.26 -7.01
C LEU A 98 -2.42 -18.39 -6.08
N VAL A 99 -2.51 -18.23 -4.76
CA VAL A 99 -2.14 -19.28 -3.78
C VAL A 99 -3.03 -20.52 -3.94
N MET A 100 -4.34 -20.31 -4.15
CA MET A 100 -5.32 -21.40 -4.33
C MET A 100 -5.32 -21.98 -5.76
N LYS A 101 -4.42 -21.53 -6.64
CA LYS A 101 -4.32 -21.98 -8.04
C LYS A 101 -5.61 -21.76 -8.85
N ILE A 102 -6.43 -20.79 -8.45
CA ILE A 102 -7.61 -20.34 -9.21
C ILE A 102 -7.15 -19.53 -10.44
N LEU A 103 -6.12 -18.70 -10.26
CA LEU A 103 -5.48 -17.95 -11.32
C LEU A 103 -4.05 -18.47 -11.56
N PRO A 104 -3.55 -18.44 -12.81
CA PRO A 104 -2.19 -18.85 -13.12
C PRO A 104 -1.18 -17.82 -12.59
N THR A 105 -0.03 -18.31 -12.10
CA THR A 105 1.12 -17.47 -11.78
C THR A 105 1.89 -17.11 -13.05
N HIS A 106 2.56 -15.96 -13.02
CA HIS A 106 3.30 -15.43 -14.18
C HIS A 106 4.50 -16.29 -14.60
N ASP A 107 5.03 -17.11 -13.69
CA ASP A 107 6.21 -17.97 -13.86
C ASP A 107 5.88 -19.46 -13.72
N GLY A 108 4.60 -19.80 -13.53
CA GLY A 108 4.15 -21.18 -13.33
C GLY A 108 4.57 -21.82 -12.00
N LYS A 109 5.22 -21.07 -11.09
CA LYS A 109 5.63 -21.55 -9.77
C LYS A 109 4.53 -21.34 -8.73
N ASP A 110 4.61 -22.07 -7.62
CA ASP A 110 3.66 -21.92 -6.52
C ASP A 110 3.75 -20.51 -5.90
N HIS A 111 2.60 -19.85 -5.73
CA HIS A 111 2.56 -18.52 -5.13
C HIS A 111 2.64 -18.62 -3.61
N HIS A 112 3.51 -17.82 -3.00
CA HIS A 112 3.73 -17.87 -1.56
C HIS A 112 2.64 -17.12 -0.78
N ILE A 113 2.07 -17.74 0.26
CA ILE A 113 1.03 -17.13 1.14
C ILE A 113 1.43 -15.78 1.74
N LYS A 114 2.74 -15.56 1.97
CA LYS A 114 3.26 -14.27 2.45
C LYS A 114 2.83 -13.09 1.58
N ASN A 115 2.63 -13.30 0.27
CA ASN A 115 2.22 -12.26 -0.66
C ASN A 115 0.74 -11.86 -0.48
N ALA A 116 -0.11 -12.77 0.00
CA ALA A 116 -1.48 -12.46 0.42
C ALA A 116 -1.51 -11.74 1.78
N ILE A 117 -0.57 -12.04 2.69
CA ILE A 117 -0.51 -11.39 4.00
C ILE A 117 -0.07 -9.93 3.89
N ARG A 118 0.82 -9.59 2.94
CA ARG A 118 1.36 -8.23 2.77
C ARG A 118 0.25 -7.15 2.62
N PRO A 119 -0.77 -7.31 1.75
CA PRO A 119 -1.90 -6.37 1.68
C PRO A 119 -2.75 -6.26 2.96
N LEU A 120 -2.82 -7.32 3.78
CA LEU A 120 -3.61 -7.30 5.02
C LEU A 120 -3.06 -6.30 6.04
N ILE A 121 -1.75 -6.06 6.05
CA ILE A 121 -1.10 -5.14 7.00
C ILE A 121 -1.70 -3.72 6.89
N PRO A 122 -1.61 -3.02 5.74
CA PRO A 122 -2.23 -1.70 5.61
C PRO A 122 -3.75 -1.75 5.70
N MET A 123 -4.40 -2.85 5.26
CA MET A 123 -5.85 -3.01 5.35
C MET A 123 -6.34 -2.96 6.82
N VAL A 124 -5.70 -3.72 7.71
CA VAL A 124 -6.03 -3.73 9.15
C VAL A 124 -5.78 -2.37 9.78
N VAL A 125 -4.69 -1.69 9.43
CA VAL A 125 -4.40 -0.35 9.96
C VAL A 125 -5.47 0.66 9.53
N ILE A 126 -5.97 0.58 8.30
CA ILE A 126 -7.07 1.43 7.83
C ILE A 126 -8.36 1.12 8.58
N LEU A 127 -8.68 -0.16 8.83
CA LEU A 127 -9.85 -0.54 9.63
C LEU A 127 -9.75 -0.02 11.07
N ILE A 128 -8.60 -0.18 11.72
CA ILE A 128 -8.37 0.35 13.07
C ILE A 128 -8.58 1.86 13.06
N ARG A 129 -8.00 2.57 12.10
CA ARG A 129 -8.19 4.02 11.96
C ARG A 129 -9.67 4.37 11.80
N TYR A 130 -10.40 3.67 10.94
CA TYR A 130 -11.80 3.95 10.64
C TYR A 130 -12.70 3.76 11.87
N PHE A 131 -12.50 2.69 12.64
CA PHE A 131 -13.30 2.40 13.84
C PHE A 131 -12.87 3.18 15.09
N THR A 132 -11.79 3.97 15.02
CA THR A 132 -11.28 4.78 16.14
C THR A 132 -11.31 6.28 15.87
N LEU A 133 -11.88 6.70 14.73
CA LEU A 133 -12.12 8.09 14.34
C LEU A 133 -13.31 8.70 15.07
#